data_AF-A0ABD5IWI8-F1
#
_entry.id   AF-A0ABD5IWI8-F1
#
_cell.length_a   1.000
_cell.length_b   1.000
_cell.length_c   1.000
_cell.angle_alpha   90.00
_cell.angle_beta   90.00
_cell.angle_gamma   90.00
#
_symmetry.space_group_name_H-M   'P 1'
#
loop_
_entity.id
_entity.type
_entity.pdbx_description
1 polymer ?
#
loop_
_entity_poly.entity_id
_entity_poly.type
_entity_poly.pdbx_seq_one_letter_code
_entity_poly.pdbx_strand_id
1 'polypeptide(L)'
;MSGKHYSEEFKYEVMKAYEKRDYSIKELCSKYQISQNSLREWIVGFERYGSEGLKRSTSWKPYSKELKEAAVIDYLSGELSQYEIVRKYEISSRSVLRRWISIYNSHRDLKDRSKGRTNSMTKGRKTTWDERIQIVLDCLENGKDYQGTAETYEVSYQQVYQWVRKYEAGGDEAL
;
A
#
# COMPACT_ATOMS: atom_id res chain seq x y z
N MET A 1 15.88 7.81 -9.63
CA MET A 1 15.50 9.09 -10.28
C MET A 1 14.23 9.59 -9.61
N SER A 2 14.33 10.62 -8.77
CA SER A 2 13.15 11.26 -8.18
C SER A 2 12.38 11.97 -9.30
N GLY A 3 11.10 11.65 -9.48
CA GLY A 3 10.27 12.26 -10.51
C GLY A 3 10.01 13.73 -10.20
N LYS A 4 10.07 14.63 -11.20
CA LYS A 4 9.61 16.02 -11.06
C LYS A 4 8.17 16.01 -10.54
N HIS A 5 7.93 16.77 -9.47
CA HIS A 5 6.59 16.95 -8.93
C HIS A 5 5.92 18.14 -9.63
N TYR A 6 4.67 17.96 -10.03
CA TYR A 6 3.87 18.98 -10.70
C TYR A 6 2.58 19.18 -9.91
N SER A 7 2.22 20.43 -9.62
CA SER A 7 0.98 20.75 -8.92
C SER A 7 -0.24 20.48 -9.80
N GLU A 8 -1.42 20.33 -9.19
CA GLU A 8 -2.66 20.06 -9.92
C GLU A 8 -3.04 21.23 -10.82
N GLU A 9 -2.81 22.46 -10.36
CA GLU A 9 -3.05 23.71 -11.08
C GLU A 9 -2.18 23.79 -12.33
N PHE A 10 -0.88 23.46 -12.19
CA PHE A 10 0.04 23.45 -13.31
C PHE A 10 -0.37 22.42 -14.37
N LYS A 11 -0.72 21.19 -13.95
CA LYS A 11 -1.21 20.17 -14.89
C LYS A 11 -2.47 20.62 -15.62
N TYR A 12 -3.38 21.28 -14.90
CA TYR A 12 -4.62 21.78 -15.49
C TYR A 12 -4.37 22.92 -16.49
N GLU A 13 -3.42 23.81 -16.23
CA GLU A 13 -2.98 24.82 -17.19
C GLU A 13 -2.45 24.18 -18.49
N VAL A 14 -1.59 23.16 -18.36
CA VAL A 14 -1.05 22.42 -19.50
C VAL A 14 -2.17 21.70 -20.28
N MET A 15 -3.17 21.13 -19.59
CA MET A 15 -4.31 20.49 -20.25
C MET A 15 -5.19 21.50 -20.99
N LYS A 16 -5.44 22.69 -20.43
CA LYS A 16 -6.15 23.77 -21.15
C LYS A 16 -5.41 24.22 -22.41
N ALA A 17 -4.08 24.30 -22.36
CA ALA A 17 -3.27 24.62 -23.53
C ALA A 17 -3.34 23.49 -24.59
N TYR A 18 -3.42 22.23 -24.15
CA TYR A 18 -3.60 21.07 -25.03
C TYR A 18 -4.99 21.05 -25.69
N GLU A 19 -6.06 21.32 -24.95
CA GLU A 19 -7.44 21.35 -25.47
C GLU A 19 -7.65 22.38 -26.58
N LYS A 20 -6.98 23.53 -26.49
CA LYS A 20 -7.02 24.56 -27.54
C LYS A 20 -6.41 24.09 -28.86
N ARG A 21 -5.63 22.99 -28.84
CA ARG A 21 -4.89 22.43 -29.99
C ARG A 21 -3.93 23.40 -30.69
N ASP A 22 -3.55 24.48 -30.01
CA ASP A 22 -2.60 25.47 -30.53
C ASP A 22 -1.16 24.94 -30.62
N TYR A 23 -0.86 23.85 -29.90
CA TYR A 23 0.48 23.30 -29.77
C TYR A 23 0.45 21.77 -29.92
N SER A 24 1.44 21.24 -30.63
CA SER A 24 1.75 19.82 -30.62
C SER A 24 2.27 19.38 -29.24
N ILE A 25 2.20 18.06 -28.97
CA ILE A 25 2.75 17.45 -27.74
C ILE A 25 4.22 17.84 -27.55
N LYS A 26 5.02 17.90 -28.62
CA LYS A 26 6.45 18.23 -28.56
C LYS A 26 6.68 19.69 -28.18
N GLU A 27 5.86 20.61 -28.69
CA GLU A 27 5.92 22.03 -28.37
C GLU A 27 5.49 22.28 -26.92
N LEU A 28 4.41 21.63 -26.45
CA LEU A 28 4.01 21.68 -25.04
C LEU A 28 5.10 21.15 -24.11
N CYS A 29 5.74 20.03 -24.46
CA CYS A 29 6.84 19.48 -23.68
C CYS A 29 8.02 20.45 -23.57
N SER A 30 8.34 21.13 -24.66
CA SER A 30 9.44 22.10 -24.71
C SER A 30 9.10 23.37 -23.93
N LYS A 31 7.89 23.90 -24.12
CA LYS A 31 7.37 25.12 -23.46
C LYS A 31 7.31 24.96 -21.94
N TYR A 32 6.76 23.84 -21.47
CA TYR A 32 6.54 23.58 -20.06
C TYR A 32 7.66 22.78 -19.39
N GLN A 33 8.73 22.45 -20.13
CA GLN A 33 9.87 21.62 -19.68
C GLN A 33 9.42 20.32 -19.01
N ILE A 34 8.44 19.65 -19.61
CA ILE A 34 7.87 18.38 -19.15
C ILE A 34 8.28 17.24 -20.08
N SER A 35 8.38 16.04 -19.52
CA SER A 35 8.65 14.86 -20.33
C SER A 35 7.43 14.49 -21.17
N GLN A 36 7.66 13.93 -22.37
CA GLN A 36 6.57 13.42 -23.20
C GLN A 36 5.75 12.33 -22.51
N ASN A 37 6.39 11.51 -21.64
CA ASN A 37 5.69 10.47 -20.90
C ASN A 37 4.71 11.08 -19.88
N SER A 38 5.15 12.09 -19.13
CA SER A 38 4.30 12.80 -18.16
C SER A 38 3.11 13.47 -18.85
N LEU A 39 3.34 14.15 -19.98
CA LEU A 39 2.26 14.78 -20.73
C LEU A 39 1.23 13.75 -21.23
N ARG A 40 1.68 12.62 -21.76
CA ARG A 40 0.79 11.53 -22.20
C ARG A 40 -0.02 10.94 -21.05
N GLU A 41 0.59 10.74 -19.89
CA GLU A 41 -0.13 10.26 -18.69
C GLU A 41 -1.22 11.24 -18.25
N TRP A 42 -0.94 12.55 -18.30
CA TRP A 42 -1.93 13.57 -17.96
C TRP A 42 -3.08 13.63 -18.96
N ILE A 43 -2.78 13.55 -20.26
CA ILE A 43 -3.81 13.51 -21.31
C ILE A 43 -4.74 12.30 -21.09
N VAL A 44 -4.19 11.10 -20.92
CA VAL A 44 -4.99 9.88 -20.70
C VAL A 44 -5.81 9.98 -19.41
N GLY A 45 -5.21 10.49 -18.33
CA GLY A 45 -5.92 10.70 -17.06
C GLY A 45 -7.06 11.69 -17.21
N PHE A 46 -6.81 12.81 -17.89
CA PHE A 46 -7.78 13.88 -18.11
C PHE A 46 -8.92 13.48 -19.04
N GLU A 47 -8.63 12.79 -20.14
CA GLU A 47 -9.66 12.25 -21.06
C GLU A 47 -10.57 11.23 -20.37
N ARG A 48 -10.05 10.46 -19.42
CA ARG A 48 -10.81 9.41 -18.73
C ARG A 48 -11.59 9.91 -17.51
N TYR A 49 -10.99 10.80 -16.73
CA TYR A 49 -11.50 11.19 -15.40
C TYR A 49 -11.63 12.71 -15.22
N GLY A 50 -11.41 13.51 -16.26
CA GLY A 50 -11.41 14.97 -16.18
C GLY A 50 -10.29 15.50 -15.26
N SER A 51 -10.58 16.59 -14.55
CA SER A 51 -9.65 17.19 -13.58
C SER A 51 -9.22 16.24 -12.46
N GLU A 52 -10.07 15.28 -12.07
CA GLU A 52 -9.71 14.26 -11.07
C GLU A 52 -8.58 13.35 -11.55
N GLY A 53 -8.46 13.12 -12.86
CA GLY A 53 -7.37 12.34 -13.46
C GLY A 53 -6.00 13.01 -13.39
N LEU A 54 -5.95 14.32 -13.12
CA LEU A 54 -4.71 15.07 -12.92
C LEU A 54 -4.24 15.04 -11.47
N LYS A 55 -5.14 14.73 -10.54
CA LYS A 55 -4.82 14.68 -9.12
C LYS A 55 -3.86 13.56 -8.84
N ARG A 56 -2.99 13.82 -7.87
CA ARG A 56 -2.11 12.77 -7.38
C ARG A 56 -2.94 11.80 -6.56
N SER A 57 -2.79 10.51 -6.83
CA SER A 57 -3.33 9.49 -5.94
C SER A 57 -2.67 9.63 -4.56
N THR A 58 -3.46 10.02 -3.56
CA THR A 58 -3.05 10.20 -2.16
C THR A 58 -3.16 8.91 -1.35
N SER A 59 -3.90 7.93 -1.86
CA SER A 59 -4.17 6.66 -1.21
C SER A 59 -3.76 5.47 -2.08
N TRP A 60 -3.48 4.34 -1.43
CA TRP A 60 -3.20 3.09 -2.14
C TRP A 60 -4.49 2.51 -2.70
N LYS A 61 -4.54 2.20 -3.99
CA LYS A 61 -5.67 1.44 -4.56
C LYS A 61 -5.65 0.01 -3.99
N PRO A 62 -6.69 -0.43 -3.26
CA PRO A 62 -6.79 -1.81 -2.82
C PRO A 62 -7.13 -2.71 -4.02
N TYR A 63 -6.54 -3.89 -4.05
CA TYR A 63 -6.86 -4.94 -5.02
C TYR A 63 -7.08 -6.22 -4.24
N SER A 64 -8.19 -6.92 -4.50
CA SER A 64 -8.47 -8.21 -3.88
C SER A 64 -7.58 -9.31 -4.45
N LYS A 65 -7.50 -10.45 -3.75
CA LYS A 65 -6.69 -11.59 -4.16
C LYS A 65 -7.20 -12.13 -5.49
N GLU A 66 -8.51 -12.27 -5.62
CA GLU A 66 -9.19 -12.80 -6.80
C GLU A 66 -8.90 -11.92 -8.02
N LEU A 67 -8.92 -10.59 -7.86
CA LEU A 67 -8.60 -9.66 -8.94
C LEU A 67 -7.14 -9.79 -9.38
N LYS A 68 -6.20 -9.91 -8.43
CA LYS A 68 -4.77 -10.09 -8.75
C LYS A 68 -4.53 -11.41 -9.49
N GLU A 69 -5.15 -12.49 -9.04
CA GLU A 69 -5.03 -13.81 -9.65
C GLU A 69 -5.61 -13.80 -11.06
N ALA A 70 -6.81 -13.25 -11.25
CA ALA A 70 -7.42 -13.11 -12.58
C ALA A 70 -6.53 -12.31 -13.54
N ALA A 71 -5.95 -11.19 -13.09
CA ALA A 71 -5.05 -10.39 -13.91
C ALA A 71 -3.74 -11.11 -14.29
N VAL A 72 -3.23 -11.98 -13.41
CA VAL A 72 -2.06 -12.81 -13.71
C VAL A 72 -2.42 -13.95 -14.66
N ILE A 73 -3.57 -14.59 -14.49
CA ILE A 73 -4.06 -15.66 -15.39
C ILE A 73 -4.26 -15.11 -16.81
N ASP A 74 -4.89 -13.95 -16.95
CA ASP A 74 -5.04 -13.25 -18.23
C ASP A 74 -3.69 -12.90 -18.88
N TYR A 75 -2.67 -12.62 -18.07
CA TYR A 75 -1.32 -12.41 -18.59
C TYR A 75 -0.69 -13.71 -19.09
N LEU A 76 -0.91 -14.81 -18.38
CA LEU A 76 -0.38 -16.13 -18.73
C LEU A 76 -1.08 -16.76 -19.93
N SER A 77 -2.35 -16.42 -20.19
CA SER A 77 -3.05 -16.87 -21.41
C SER A 77 -2.42 -16.30 -22.68
N GLY A 78 -1.74 -15.14 -22.57
CA GLY A 78 -1.09 -14.46 -23.69
C GLY A 78 -2.05 -13.77 -24.65
N GLU A 79 -3.36 -13.82 -24.38
CA GLU A 79 -4.39 -13.24 -25.26
C GLU A 79 -4.49 -11.72 -25.14
N LEU A 80 -4.11 -11.16 -23.99
CA LEU A 80 -4.15 -9.73 -23.72
C LEU A 80 -2.74 -9.17 -23.50
N SER A 81 -2.49 -8.00 -24.09
CA SER A 81 -1.27 -7.25 -23.79
C SER A 81 -1.27 -6.74 -22.34
N GLN A 82 -0.09 -6.45 -21.79
CA GLN A 82 0.03 -5.81 -20.46
C GLN A 82 -0.79 -4.52 -20.34
N TYR A 83 -0.97 -3.78 -21.43
CA TYR A 83 -1.78 -2.56 -21.44
C TYR A 83 -3.28 -2.87 -21.35
N GLU A 84 -3.74 -3.90 -22.05
CA GLU A 84 -5.15 -4.32 -22.00
C GLU A 84 -5.51 -4.88 -20.64
N ILE A 85 -4.65 -5.68 -20.02
CA ILE A 85 -4.87 -6.23 -18.67
C ILE A 85 -4.92 -5.11 -17.64
N VAL A 86 -3.96 -4.19 -17.67
CA VAL A 86 -3.94 -3.03 -16.76
C VAL A 86 -5.21 -2.18 -16.93
N ARG A 87 -5.72 -2.05 -18.15
CA ARG A 87 -6.99 -1.34 -18.40
C ARG A 87 -8.21 -2.13 -17.92
N LYS A 88 -8.29 -3.43 -18.21
CA LYS A 88 -9.41 -4.33 -17.88
C LYS A 88 -9.65 -4.41 -16.37
N TYR A 89 -8.57 -4.55 -15.59
CA TYR A 89 -8.63 -4.67 -14.13
C TYR A 89 -8.38 -3.35 -13.39
N GLU A 90 -8.33 -2.24 -14.13
CA GLU A 90 -8.02 -0.90 -13.64
C GLU A 90 -6.79 -0.85 -12.70
N ILE A 91 -5.74 -1.57 -13.07
CA ILE A 91 -4.49 -1.61 -12.31
C ILE A 91 -3.81 -0.25 -12.48
N SER A 92 -3.22 0.27 -11.41
CA SER A 92 -2.63 1.61 -11.39
C SER A 92 -1.42 1.74 -12.32
N SER A 93 -0.70 0.66 -12.59
CA SER A 93 0.40 0.66 -13.55
C SER A 93 0.79 -0.75 -14.01
N ARG A 94 1.49 -0.82 -15.14
CA ARG A 94 2.16 -2.06 -15.59
C ARG A 94 3.18 -2.58 -14.58
N SER A 95 3.83 -1.69 -13.82
CA SER A 95 4.78 -2.08 -12.77
C SER A 95 4.11 -2.86 -11.65
N VAL A 96 2.85 -2.53 -11.32
CA VAL A 96 2.06 -3.29 -10.35
C VAL A 96 1.73 -4.69 -10.87
N LEU A 97 1.24 -4.79 -12.13
CA LEU A 97 0.98 -6.08 -12.76
C LEU A 97 2.24 -6.96 -12.84
N ARG A 98 3.38 -6.41 -13.27
CA ARG A 98 4.67 -7.12 -13.31
C ARG A 98 5.10 -7.65 -11.94
N ARG A 99 4.85 -6.89 -10.88
CA ARG A 99 5.11 -7.34 -9.51
C ARG A 99 4.25 -8.54 -9.14
N TRP A 100 2.97 -8.53 -9.50
CA TRP A 100 2.09 -9.67 -9.23
C TRP A 100 2.53 -10.92 -9.99
N ILE A 101 2.87 -10.79 -11.27
CA ILE A 101 3.40 -11.90 -12.08
C ILE A 101 4.69 -12.47 -11.46
N SER A 102 5.60 -11.59 -11.02
CA SER A 102 6.84 -12.01 -10.36
C SER A 102 6.59 -12.75 -9.03
N ILE A 103 5.61 -12.31 -8.23
CA ILE A 103 5.23 -12.98 -6.98
C ILE A 103 4.65 -14.37 -7.30
N TYR A 104 3.72 -14.44 -8.26
CA TYR A 104 3.09 -15.68 -8.71
C TYR A 104 4.14 -16.71 -9.19
N ASN A 105 5.06 -16.29 -10.07
CA ASN A 105 6.12 -17.16 -10.59
C ASN A 105 7.14 -17.60 -9.52
N SER A 106 7.22 -16.90 -8.38
CA SER A 106 8.07 -17.27 -7.25
C SER A 106 7.43 -18.28 -6.29
N HIS A 107 6.27 -18.84 -6.65
CA HIS A 107 5.44 -19.70 -5.79
C HIS A 107 5.09 -19.06 -4.44
N ARG A 108 5.07 -17.73 -4.37
CA ARG A 108 4.61 -16.97 -3.20
C ARG A 108 3.15 -16.60 -3.41
N ASP A 109 2.34 -16.71 -2.35
CA ASP A 109 0.95 -16.30 -2.41
C ASP A 109 0.81 -14.80 -2.72
N LEU A 110 -0.09 -14.48 -3.66
CA LEU A 110 -0.60 -13.12 -3.89
C LEU A 110 -1.51 -12.72 -2.72
N LYS A 111 -0.92 -12.44 -1.57
CA LYS A 111 -1.68 -12.05 -0.38
C LYS A 111 -2.42 -10.74 -0.63
N ASP A 112 -3.64 -10.66 -0.10
CA ASP A 112 -4.22 -9.37 0.14
C ASP A 112 -3.39 -8.62 1.16
N ARG A 113 -3.13 -7.34 0.84
CA ARG A 113 -2.53 -6.47 1.82
C ARG A 113 -3.64 -6.19 2.81
N SER A 114 -3.67 -6.98 3.89
CA SER A 114 -4.56 -6.78 5.02
C SER A 114 -4.53 -5.30 5.38
N LYS A 115 -5.71 -4.69 5.55
CA LYS A 115 -5.83 -3.35 6.14
C LYS A 115 -4.89 -3.35 7.35
N GLY A 116 -3.85 -2.52 7.31
CA GLY A 116 -2.72 -2.65 8.23
C GLY A 116 -3.24 -2.74 9.65
N ARG A 117 -2.92 -3.85 10.34
CA ARG A 117 -3.27 -4.18 11.74
C ARG A 117 -4.14 -3.09 12.41
N THR A 118 -5.42 -3.07 12.05
CA THR A 118 -6.40 -2.23 12.73
C THR A 118 -6.75 -2.94 14.01
N ASN A 119 -5.93 -2.71 15.03
CA ASN A 119 -6.25 -2.77 16.46
C ASN A 119 -4.94 -2.57 17.22
N SER A 120 -4.34 -1.39 17.08
CA SER A 120 -3.61 -0.86 18.23
C SER A 120 -4.68 -0.60 19.29
N MET A 121 -4.97 -1.59 20.15
CA MET A 121 -5.68 -1.36 21.40
C MET A 121 -4.78 -0.47 22.27
N THR A 122 -4.76 0.83 21.98
CA THR A 122 -3.96 1.83 22.71
C THR A 122 -4.49 2.08 24.12
N LYS A 123 -5.61 1.47 24.50
CA LYS A 123 -6.14 1.45 25.86
C LYS A 123 -6.35 -0.01 26.31
N GLY A 124 -5.28 -0.65 26.77
CA GLY A 124 -5.44 -1.86 27.59
C GLY A 124 -6.18 -1.51 28.88
N ARG A 125 -6.95 -2.46 29.41
CA ARG A 125 -7.53 -2.39 30.75
C ARG A 125 -6.43 -2.10 31.79
N LYS A 126 -6.80 -1.51 32.92
CA LYS A 126 -5.87 -1.42 34.06
C LYS A 126 -5.59 -2.84 34.54
N THR A 127 -4.33 -3.26 34.53
CA THR A 127 -3.87 -4.54 35.07
C THR A 127 -3.20 -4.35 36.41
N THR A 128 -3.39 -5.31 37.33
CA THR A 128 -2.65 -5.37 38.60
C THR A 128 -1.23 -5.92 38.37
N TRP A 129 -0.38 -5.82 39.39
CA TRP A 129 0.99 -6.30 39.32
C TRP A 129 1.06 -7.84 39.20
N ASP A 130 0.26 -8.57 39.99
CA ASP A 130 0.17 -10.04 39.90
C ASP A 130 -0.31 -10.51 38.53
N GLU A 131 -1.28 -9.79 37.93
CA GLU A 131 -1.73 -10.09 36.57
C GLU A 131 -0.61 -9.92 35.54
N ARG A 132 0.26 -8.91 35.69
CA ARG A 132 1.39 -8.72 34.76
C ARG A 132 2.40 -9.84 34.86
N ILE A 133 2.69 -10.34 36.07
CA ILE A 133 3.58 -11.49 36.27
C ILE A 133 2.98 -12.72 35.59
N GLN A 134 1.69 -12.98 35.82
CA GLN A 134 1.02 -14.12 35.20
C GLN A 134 1.05 -14.05 33.67
N ILE A 135 0.79 -12.88 33.09
CA ILE A 135 0.84 -12.63 31.65
C ILE A 135 2.24 -12.86 31.09
N VAL A 136 3.28 -12.43 31.81
CA VAL A 136 4.67 -12.60 31.38
C VAL A 136 5.09 -14.06 31.42
N LEU A 137 4.77 -14.77 32.50
CA LEU A 137 5.08 -16.19 32.64
C LEU A 137 4.38 -17.03 31.57
N ASP A 138 3.09 -16.77 31.33
CA ASP A 138 2.32 -17.45 30.27
C ASP A 138 2.91 -17.17 28.88
N CYS A 139 3.33 -15.94 28.59
CA CYS A 139 3.98 -15.60 27.33
C CYS A 139 5.32 -16.34 27.15
N LEU A 140 6.12 -16.45 28.21
CA LEU A 140 7.41 -17.15 28.18
C LEU A 140 7.23 -18.67 28.02
N GLU A 141 6.23 -19.26 28.68
CA GLU A 141 5.89 -20.68 28.56
C GLU A 141 5.40 -21.03 27.14
N ASN A 142 4.60 -20.14 26.54
CA ASN A 142 4.11 -20.28 25.17
C ASN A 142 5.14 -19.89 24.09
N GLY A 143 6.44 -19.85 24.42
CA GLY A 143 7.51 -19.62 23.44
C GLY A 143 7.57 -18.18 22.91
N LYS A 144 7.17 -17.20 23.73
CA LYS A 144 7.09 -15.76 23.40
C LYS A 144 6.02 -15.44 22.36
N ASP A 145 4.87 -16.11 22.42
CA ASP A 145 3.70 -15.75 21.63
C ASP A 145 3.00 -14.49 22.19
N TYR A 146 3.61 -13.33 21.93
CA TYR A 146 3.10 -12.03 22.38
C TYR A 146 1.69 -11.71 21.86
N GLN A 147 1.32 -12.27 20.69
CA GLN A 147 0.02 -11.99 20.07
C GLN A 147 -1.07 -12.85 20.72
N GLY A 148 -0.82 -14.15 20.88
CA GLY A 148 -1.74 -15.05 21.58
C GLY A 148 -1.99 -14.61 23.01
N THR A 149 -0.92 -14.27 23.76
CA THR A 149 -1.06 -13.76 25.13
C THR A 149 -1.82 -12.43 25.17
N ALA A 150 -1.60 -11.52 24.22
CA ALA A 150 -2.34 -10.25 24.18
C ALA A 150 -3.84 -10.45 23.99
N GLU A 151 -4.23 -11.40 23.13
CA GLU A 151 -5.63 -11.76 22.88
C GLU A 151 -6.26 -12.46 24.09
N THR A 152 -5.57 -13.43 24.70
CA THR A 152 -6.06 -14.19 25.87
C THR A 152 -6.33 -13.30 27.08
N TYR A 153 -5.47 -12.31 27.35
CA TYR A 153 -5.58 -11.47 28.54
C TYR A 153 -6.26 -10.11 28.28
N GLU A 154 -6.74 -9.89 27.05
CA GLU A 154 -7.36 -8.64 26.58
C GLU A 154 -6.48 -7.40 26.85
N VAL A 155 -5.17 -7.56 26.63
CA VAL A 155 -4.15 -6.51 26.79
C VAL A 155 -3.49 -6.19 25.46
N SER A 156 -2.83 -5.05 25.36
CA SER A 156 -2.13 -4.69 24.12
C SER A 156 -0.91 -5.57 23.90
N TYR A 157 -0.67 -5.97 22.66
CA TYR A 157 0.60 -6.58 22.22
C TYR A 157 1.82 -5.80 22.74
N GLN A 158 1.76 -4.46 22.68
CA GLN A 158 2.87 -3.62 23.14
C GLN A 158 3.07 -3.72 24.66
N GLN A 159 2.01 -3.92 25.44
CA GLN A 159 2.12 -4.11 26.89
C GLN A 159 2.80 -5.44 27.20
N VAL A 160 2.35 -6.54 26.61
CA VAL A 160 2.96 -7.87 26.80
C VAL A 160 4.45 -7.84 26.43
N TYR A 161 4.78 -7.25 25.28
CA TYR A 161 6.17 -7.12 24.84
C TYR A 161 7.04 -6.32 25.84
N GLN A 162 6.53 -5.18 26.34
CA GLN A 162 7.27 -4.35 27.30
C GLN A 162 7.42 -5.05 28.65
N TRP A 163 6.38 -5.74 29.13
CA TRP A 163 6.42 -6.48 30.38
C TRP A 163 7.42 -7.63 30.33
N VAL A 164 7.35 -8.48 29.29
CA VAL A 164 8.30 -9.59 29.12
C VAL A 164 9.73 -9.07 29.04
N ARG A 165 9.97 -8.01 28.26
CA ARG A 165 11.30 -7.42 28.14
C ARG A 165 11.85 -6.88 29.46
N LYS A 166 11.00 -6.24 30.28
CA LYS A 166 11.40 -5.75 31.60
C LYS A 166 11.68 -6.89 32.58
N TYR A 167 10.84 -7.92 32.55
CA TYR A 167 11.02 -9.11 33.36
C TYR A 167 12.31 -9.87 33.02
N GLU A 168 12.63 -10.02 31.74
CA GLU A 168 13.91 -10.63 31.32
C GLU A 168 15.13 -9.78 31.73
N ALA A 169 14.97 -8.47 31.90
CA ALA A 169 16.05 -7.56 32.27
C ALA A 169 16.27 -7.42 33.79
N GLY A 170 15.22 -7.59 34.61
CA GLY A 170 15.28 -7.28 36.04
C GLY A 170 14.30 -8.06 36.93
N GLY A 171 13.70 -9.15 36.44
CA GLY A 171 12.76 -9.98 37.20
C GLY A 171 11.42 -9.31 37.46
N ASP A 172 10.67 -9.83 38.44
CA ASP A 172 9.33 -9.36 38.82
C ASP A 172 9.33 -7.93 39.38
N GLU A 173 10.42 -7.47 40.00
CA GLU A 173 10.56 -6.10 40.51
C GLU A 173 10.58 -5.03 39.41
N ALA A 174 10.79 -5.41 38.14
CA ALA A 174 10.89 -4.50 37.00
C ALA A 174 9.54 -4.21 36.29
N LEU A 175 8.42 -4.82 36.72
CA LEU A 175 7.11 -4.85 36.04
C LEU A 175 6.09 -3.74 36.41
#